data_AF-A0A0M3B7M8-F1
#
_entry.id   AF-A0A0M3B7M8-F1
#
_cell.length_a   1.000
_cell.length_b   1.000
_cell.length_c   1.000
_cell.angle_alpha   90.00
_cell.angle_beta   90.00
_cell.angle_gamma   90.00
#
_symmetry.space_group_name_H-M   'P 1'
#
loop_
_entity.id
_entity.type
_entity.pdbx_description
1 polymer ?
#
loop_
_entity_poly.entity_id
_entity_poly.type
_entity_poly.pdbx_seq_one_letter_code
_entity_poly.pdbx_strand_id
1 'polypeptide(L)' 'MSEIEKIANTVVKLAKPKMQPKNLFEAVRKVHPKATKGEITRGAFYAVIMAAEKYPDTVHGLHSLAMESRKDTQDDNQ' A
#
# COMPACT_ATOMS: atom_id res chain seq x y z
N MET A 1 18.67 -6.51 -5.35
CA MET A 1 17.35 -6.34 -4.72
C MET A 1 17.42 -6.70 -3.26
N SER A 2 16.93 -5.82 -2.38
CA SER A 2 16.87 -6.10 -0.94
C SER A 2 15.80 -7.16 -0.61
N GLU A 3 15.85 -7.77 0.57
CA GLU A 3 14.82 -8.74 1.00
C GLU A 3 13.43 -8.09 1.07
N ILE A 4 13.35 -6.84 1.53
CA ILE A 4 12.08 -6.08 1.56
C ILE A 4 11.55 -5.83 0.15
N GLU A 5 12.42 -5.55 -0.81
CA GLU A 5 12.04 -5.34 -2.22
C GLU A 5 11.54 -6.64 -2.87
N LYS A 6 12.14 -7.80 -2.56
CA LYS A 6 11.65 -9.11 -3.00
C LYS A 6 10.27 -9.43 -2.42
N ILE A 7 10.06 -9.13 -1.14
CA ILE A 7 8.77 -9.28 -0.47
C ILE A 7 7.74 -8.34 -1.12
N ALA A 8 8.09 -7.08 -1.35
CA ALA A 8 7.21 -6.10 -1.99
C ALA A 8 6.77 -6.54 -3.39
N ASN A 9 7.72 -6.98 -4.23
CA ASN A 9 7.42 -7.56 -5.54
C ASN A 9 6.48 -8.76 -5.46
N THR A 10 6.60 -9.57 -4.40
CA THR A 10 5.70 -10.70 -4.15
C THR A 10 4.32 -10.24 -3.71
N VAL A 11 4.23 -9.21 -2.85
CA VAL A 11 2.97 -8.59 -2.45
C VAL A 11 2.21 -8.07 -3.67
N VAL A 12 2.87 -7.33 -4.58
CA VAL A 12 2.24 -6.81 -5.81
C VAL A 12 1.68 -7.94 -6.68
N LYS A 13 2.42 -9.04 -6.82
CA LYS A 13 1.98 -10.19 -7.64
C LYS A 13 0.81 -10.97 -7.04
N LEU A 14 0.72 -11.04 -5.71
CA LEU A 14 -0.27 -11.85 -5.00
C LEU A 14 -1.54 -11.07 -4.61
N ALA A 15 -1.42 -9.75 -4.44
CA ALA A 15 -2.55 -8.90 -4.05
C ALA A 15 -3.64 -8.91 -5.14
N LYS A 16 -4.88 -9.14 -4.71
CA LYS A 16 -6.07 -9.12 -5.58
C LYS A 16 -7.14 -8.19 -5.00
N PRO A 17 -7.99 -7.57 -5.83
CA PRO A 17 -9.15 -6.83 -5.34
C PRO A 17 -9.99 -7.69 -4.38
N LYS A 18 -10.49 -7.07 -3.30
CA LYS A 18 -11.30 -7.70 -2.25
C LYS A 18 -10.59 -8.81 -1.44
N MET A 19 -9.28 -8.98 -1.61
CA MET A 19 -8.49 -9.93 -0.82
C MET A 19 -8.34 -9.44 0.62
N GLN A 20 -8.58 -10.32 1.59
CA GLN A 20 -8.39 -10.01 3.00
C GLN A 20 -6.88 -9.94 3.34
N PRO A 21 -6.44 -9.00 4.20
CA PRO A 21 -5.02 -8.86 4.57
C PRO A 21 -4.40 -10.16 5.11
N LYS A 22 -5.15 -10.95 5.86
CA LYS A 22 -4.70 -12.24 6.39
C LYS A 22 -4.36 -13.24 5.28
N ASN A 23 -5.20 -13.32 4.24
CA ASN A 23 -4.98 -14.23 3.12
C ASN A 23 -3.75 -13.80 2.31
N LEU A 24 -3.55 -12.49 2.13
CA LEU A 24 -2.36 -11.95 1.48
C LEU A 24 -1.10 -12.28 2.29
N PHE A 25 -1.16 -12.10 3.60
CA PHE A 25 -0.07 -12.44 4.51
C PHE A 25 0.34 -13.92 4.42
N GLU A 26 -0.63 -14.83 4.48
CA GLU A 26 -0.39 -16.27 4.35
C GLU A 26 0.20 -16.62 2.98
N ALA A 27 -0.30 -16.01 1.90
CA ALA A 27 0.21 -16.23 0.56
C ALA A 27 1.67 -15.76 0.41
N VAL A 28 2.02 -14.58 0.95
CA VAL A 28 3.39 -14.07 0.95
C VAL A 28 4.30 -14.97 1.78
N ARG A 29 3.84 -15.46 2.93
CA ARG A 29 4.63 -16.34 3.81
C ARG A 29 4.88 -17.72 3.21
N LYS A 30 4.01 -18.20 2.30
CA LYS A 30 4.28 -19.42 1.51
C LYS A 30 5.47 -19.24 0.56
N VAL A 31 5.64 -18.05 0.01
CA VAL A 31 6.77 -17.72 -0.89
C VAL A 31 8.03 -17.35 -0.10
N HIS A 32 7.87 -16.68 1.06
CA HIS A 32 8.95 -16.26 1.95
C HIS A 32 8.78 -16.84 3.36
N PRO A 33 9.09 -18.14 3.58
CA PRO A 33 8.82 -18.81 4.86
C PRO A 33 9.54 -18.21 6.06
N LYS A 34 10.69 -17.56 5.81
CA LYS A 34 11.52 -16.91 6.83
C LYS A 34 11.12 -15.46 7.12
N ALA A 35 10.23 -14.87 6.32
CA ALA A 35 9.84 -13.48 6.49
C ALA A 35 9.02 -13.31 7.78
N THR A 36 9.44 -12.36 8.60
CA THR A 36 8.73 -11.94 9.79
C THR A 36 7.48 -11.15 9.42
N LYS A 37 6.55 -11.02 10.37
CA LYS A 37 5.35 -10.18 10.18
C LYS A 37 5.72 -8.73 9.84
N GLY A 38 6.73 -8.19 10.51
CA GLY A 38 7.20 -6.83 10.28
C GLY A 38 7.80 -6.62 8.89
N GLU A 39 8.54 -7.59 8.36
CA GLU A 39 9.08 -7.52 7.00
C GLU A 39 7.99 -7.57 5.94
N ILE A 40 6.97 -8.42 6.13
CA ILE A 40 5.82 -8.49 5.21
C ILE A 40 5.06 -7.17 5.22
N THR A 41 4.80 -6.59 6.39
CA THR A 41 4.15 -5.27 6.49
C THR A 41 4.99 -4.19 5.80
N ARG A 42 6.30 -4.12 6.05
CA ARG A 42 7.19 -3.16 5.40
C ARG A 42 7.22 -3.34 3.88
N GLY A 43 7.28 -4.58 3.40
CA GLY A 43 7.20 -4.89 1.97
C GLY A 43 5.88 -4.47 1.34
N ALA A 44 4.75 -4.64 2.05
CA ALA A 44 3.46 -4.17 1.58
C ALA A 44 3.37 -2.64 1.48
N PHE A 45 3.88 -1.92 2.48
CA PHE A 45 3.99 -0.46 2.41
C PHE A 45 4.90 -0.01 1.28
N TYR A 46 6.06 -0.65 1.11
CA TYR A 46 6.99 -0.37 0.03
C TYR A 46 6.33 -0.57 -1.35
N ALA A 47 5.56 -1.65 -1.52
CA ALA A 47 4.78 -1.89 -2.74
C ALA A 47 3.76 -0.78 -3.04
N VAL A 48 3.09 -0.22 -2.01
CA VAL A 48 2.15 0.91 -2.18
C VAL A 48 2.90 2.17 -2.62
N ILE A 49 4.05 2.48 -2.02
CA ILE A 49 4.88 3.63 -2.40
C ILE A 49 5.34 3.51 -3.85
N MET A 50 5.85 2.34 -4.25
CA MET A 50 6.26 2.11 -5.65
C MET A 50 5.09 2.20 -6.63
N ALA A 51 3.90 1.73 -6.24
CA ALA A 51 2.70 1.89 -7.07
C ALA A 51 2.32 3.36 -7.21
N ALA A 52 2.42 4.15 -6.14
CA ALA A 52 2.16 5.59 -6.17
C ALA A 52 3.10 6.33 -7.13
N GLU A 53 4.40 5.98 -7.16
CA GLU A 53 5.35 6.53 -8.13
C GLU A 53 4.99 6.20 -9.58
N LYS A 54 4.40 5.01 -9.82
CA LYS A 54 4.01 4.56 -11.16
C LYS A 54 2.67 5.14 -11.64
N TYR A 55 1.80 5.55 -10.71
CA TYR A 55 0.49 6.14 -10.99
C TYR A 55 0.37 7.56 -10.39
N PRO A 56 1.23 8.50 -10.81
CA PRO A 56 1.31 9.83 -10.21
C PRO A 56 -0.03 10.60 -10.33
N ASP A 57 -0.77 10.42 -11.42
CA ASP A 57 -2.06 11.08 -11.62
C ASP A 57 -3.14 10.60 -10.63
N THR A 58 -3.14 9.31 -10.30
CA THR A 58 -4.07 8.75 -9.30
C THR A 58 -3.74 9.27 -7.91
N VAL A 59 -2.46 9.36 -7.57
CA VAL A 59 -1.99 9.91 -6.29
C VAL A 59 -2.32 11.39 -6.18
N HIS A 60 -2.09 12.15 -7.26
CA HIS A 60 -2.42 13.57 -7.31
C HIS A 60 -3.93 13.79 -7.17
N GLY A 61 -4.77 13.00 -7.86
CA GLY A 61 -6.22 13.07 -7.73
C GLY A 61 -6.71 12.76 -6.30
N LEU A 62 -6.16 11.73 -5.65
CA LEU A 62 -6.48 11.41 -4.25
C LEU A 62 -6.03 12.52 -3.28
N HIS A 63 -4.86 13.10 -3.51
CA HIS A 63 -4.34 14.22 -2.71
C HIS A 63 -5.23 15.46 -2.84
N SER A 64 -5.62 15.82 -4.07
CA SER A 64 -6.53 16.94 -4.34
C SER A 64 -7.89 16.73 -3.67
N LEU A 65 -8.47 15.54 -3.78
CA LEU A 65 -9.73 15.18 -3.11
C LEU A 65 -9.63 15.27 -1.58
N ALA A 66 -8.51 14.82 -0.99
CA ALA A 66 -8.27 14.96 0.44
C ALA A 66 -8.14 16.42 0.88
N MET A 67 -7.49 17.28 0.08
CA MET A 67 -7.39 18.71 0.37
C MET A 67 -8.74 19.43 0.26
N GLU A 68 -9.57 19.05 -0.70
CA GLU A 68 -10.90 19.62 -0.91
C GLU A 68 -11.83 19.28 0.25
N SER A 69 -11.84 18.02 0.71
CA SER A 69 -12.60 17.60 1.89
C SER A 69 -12.20 18.32 3.20
N ARG A 70 -11.01 18.92 3.24
CA ARG A 70 -10.53 19.70 4.39
C ARG A 70 -11.03 21.15 4.37
N LYS A 71 -11.40 21.68 3.20
CA LYS A 71 -11.98 23.03 3.08
C LYS A 71 -13.44 23.05 3.53
N ASP A 72 -14.18 21.98 3.26
CA ASP A 72 -15.59 21.85 3.67
C ASP A 72 -15.80 21.73 5.19
N THR A 73 -14.72 21.56 5.98
CA THR A 73 -14.77 21.54 7.46
C THR A 73 -14.35 22.87 8.09
N GLN A 74 -14.09 23.90 7.28
CA GLN A 74 -13.56 25.19 7.71
C GLN A 74 -14.48 26.34 7.24
N ASP A 75 -15.80 26.19 7.36
CA ASP A 75 -16.80 27.21 7.01
C ASP A 75 -17.95 27.31 8.04
N ASP A 76 -17.65 27.11 9.34
CA ASP A 76 -18.61 27.24 10.45
C ASP A 76 -18.07 28.08 11.63
N ASN A 77 -17.23 29.09 11.36
CA ASN A 77 -16.91 30.09 12.38
C ASN A 77 -16.45 31.43 11.77
N GLN A 78 -17.39 32.19 11.21
CA GLN A 78 -17.28 33.65 11.01
C GLN A 78 -18.51 34.34 11.60
#